data_AF-A0A376X2E6-F1
#
_entry.id   AF-A0A376X2E6-F1
#
_cell.length_a   1.000
_cell.length_b   1.000
_cell.length_c   1.000
_cell.angle_alpha   90.00
_cell.angle_beta   90.00
_cell.angle_gamma   90.00
#
_symmetry.space_group_name_H-M   'P 1'
#
loop_
_entity.id
_entity.type
_entity.pdbx_description
1 polymer ?
#
loop_
_entity_poly.entity_id
_entity_poly.type
_entity_poly.pdbx_seq_one_letter_code
_entity_poly.pdbx_strand_id
1 'polypeptide(L)'
;MARGIWVSPDEFVAFSEPQKSLTAQIASRSRAIDFYGLGMYLPNPDPILKAQGRDIRIYRELRTDPLVGGCIRRRKAALKSLGAWTGAWSRLCPGLPFHPRHARRSGSVPHHR
;
A
#
# COMPACT_ATOMS: atom_id res chain seq x y z
N MET A 1 -30.38 -20.40 -11.61
CA MET A 1 -31.17 -19.64 -10.62
C MET A 1 -31.15 -18.18 -11.01
N ALA A 2 -32.31 -17.52 -11.07
CA ALA A 2 -32.40 -16.08 -11.31
C ALA A 2 -31.76 -15.32 -10.14
N ARG A 3 -30.93 -14.31 -10.42
CA ARG A 3 -30.30 -13.46 -9.39
C ARG A 3 -31.04 -12.12 -9.32
N GLY A 4 -31.67 -11.86 -8.20
CA GLY A 4 -32.44 -10.64 -7.97
C GLY A 4 -33.00 -10.64 -6.55
N ILE A 5 -33.77 -9.58 -6.23
CA ILE A 5 -34.46 -9.46 -4.95
C ILE A 5 -35.96 -9.36 -5.18
N TRP A 6 -36.72 -9.86 -4.23
CA TRP A 6 -38.15 -9.58 -4.13
C TRP A 6 -38.32 -8.28 -3.35
N VAL A 7 -38.95 -7.28 -3.97
CA VAL A 7 -39.23 -5.98 -3.34
C VAL A 7 -40.63 -6.00 -2.72
N SER A 8 -41.56 -6.73 -3.35
CA SER A 8 -42.90 -6.99 -2.86
C SER A 8 -43.28 -8.47 -3.13
N PRO A 9 -44.39 -8.99 -2.58
CA PRO A 9 -44.84 -10.35 -2.84
C PRO A 9 -45.03 -10.68 -4.33
N ASP A 10 -45.33 -9.68 -5.15
CA ASP A 10 -45.63 -9.83 -6.58
C ASP A 10 -44.54 -9.25 -7.50
N GLU A 11 -43.50 -8.61 -6.94
CA GLU A 11 -42.48 -7.89 -7.71
C GLU A 11 -41.07 -8.43 -7.45
N PHE A 12 -40.51 -9.05 -8.49
CA PHE A 12 -39.13 -9.50 -8.54
C PHE A 12 -38.28 -8.56 -9.40
N VAL A 13 -37.25 -7.97 -8.80
CA VAL A 13 -36.28 -7.10 -9.49
C VAL A 13 -35.00 -7.88 -9.74
N ALA A 14 -34.68 -8.11 -11.02
CA ALA A 14 -33.43 -8.74 -11.43
C ALA A 14 -32.25 -7.76 -11.33
N PHE A 15 -31.08 -8.26 -10.90
CA PHE A 15 -29.86 -7.43 -10.88
C PHE A 15 -29.36 -7.19 -12.31
N SER A 16 -29.13 -5.93 -12.67
CA SER A 16 -28.62 -5.53 -14.00
C SER A 16 -27.10 -5.68 -14.16
N GLU A 17 -26.41 -6.20 -13.14
CA GLU A 17 -24.95 -6.25 -13.11
C GLU A 17 -24.40 -7.20 -14.19
N PRO A 18 -23.42 -6.74 -14.99
CA PRO A 18 -22.73 -7.63 -15.91
C PRO A 18 -22.02 -8.74 -15.13
N GLN A 19 -22.11 -9.98 -15.61
CA GLN A 19 -21.42 -11.15 -15.05
C GLN A 19 -19.90 -11.00 -15.13
N LYS A 20 -19.32 -10.22 -14.21
CA LYS A 20 -17.88 -10.04 -14.05
C LYS A 20 -17.41 -10.95 -12.93
N SER A 21 -16.25 -11.59 -13.10
CA SER A 21 -15.68 -12.42 -12.04
C SER A 21 -15.38 -11.55 -10.81
N LEU A 22 -15.65 -12.07 -9.61
CA LEU A 22 -15.36 -11.38 -8.35
C LEU A 22 -13.90 -10.92 -8.29
N THR A 23 -12.99 -11.75 -8.80
CA THR A 23 -11.57 -11.45 -8.91
C THR A 23 -11.30 -10.19 -9.73
N ALA A 24 -12.12 -9.86 -10.74
CA ALA A 24 -11.97 -8.64 -11.55
C ALA A 24 -12.43 -7.38 -10.81
N GLN A 25 -13.29 -7.50 -9.79
CA GLN A 25 -13.79 -6.38 -8.98
C GLN A 25 -12.86 -6.06 -7.79
N ILE A 26 -11.94 -6.96 -7.44
CA ILE A 26 -10.96 -6.70 -6.39
C ILE A 26 -9.96 -5.64 -6.88
N ALA A 27 -10.02 -4.46 -6.26
CA ALA A 27 -9.02 -3.41 -6.41
C ALA A 27 -7.70 -3.85 -5.74
N SER A 28 -6.88 -4.61 -6.47
CA SER A 28 -5.53 -4.99 -6.04
C SER A 28 -4.51 -3.95 -6.48
N ARG A 29 -3.43 -3.77 -5.70
CA ARG A 29 -2.32 -2.87 -6.06
C ARG A 29 -1.75 -3.15 -7.46
N SER A 30 -1.75 -4.41 -7.89
CA SER A 30 -1.28 -4.83 -9.22
C SER A 30 -2.14 -4.34 -10.38
N ARG A 31 -3.38 -3.89 -10.12
CA ARG A 31 -4.31 -3.35 -11.13
C ARG A 31 -4.54 -1.86 -11.01
N ALA A 32 -3.98 -1.21 -9.98
CA ALA A 32 -3.94 0.24 -9.96
C ALA A 32 -3.09 0.70 -11.15
N ILE A 33 -3.60 1.67 -11.92
CA ILE A 33 -2.78 2.35 -12.92
C ILE A 33 -1.59 2.92 -12.15
N ASP A 34 -0.40 2.38 -12.39
CA ASP A 34 0.83 2.89 -11.80
C ASP A 34 1.05 4.27 -12.43
N PHE A 35 0.55 5.31 -11.75
CA PHE A 35 0.76 6.71 -12.13
C PHE A 35 2.27 7.06 -12.20
N TYR A 36 3.13 6.23 -11.62
CA TYR A 36 4.59 6.29 -11.77
C TYR A 36 5.10 5.87 -13.16
N GLY A 37 4.34 5.07 -13.92
CA GLY A 37 4.76 4.51 -15.22
C GLY A 37 4.26 5.25 -16.46
N LEU A 38 3.26 6.12 -16.35
CA LEU A 38 2.54 6.72 -17.49
C LEU A 38 2.99 8.15 -17.87
N GLY A 39 4.24 8.52 -17.58
CA GLY A 39 4.77 9.84 -17.93
C GLY A 39 5.08 10.68 -16.71
N MET A 40 6.36 10.65 -16.35
CA MET A 40 6.97 11.31 -15.20
C MET A 40 6.97 12.84 -15.33
N TYR A 41 5.80 13.45 -15.27
CA TYR A 41 5.64 14.84 -14.84
C TYR A 41 4.55 14.86 -13.78
N LEU A 42 4.90 14.34 -12.59
CA LEU A 42 4.10 14.67 -11.42
C LEU A 42 4.40 16.16 -11.17
N PRO A 43 3.44 17.07 -11.39
CA PRO A 43 3.65 18.48 -11.09
C PRO A 43 4.20 18.58 -9.68
N ASN A 44 5.10 19.53 -9.43
CA ASN A 44 5.65 19.72 -8.10
C ASN A 44 4.48 19.67 -7.09
N PRO A 45 4.47 18.69 -6.17
CA PRO A 45 3.25 18.29 -5.47
C PRO A 45 2.68 19.40 -4.60
N ASP A 46 3.50 20.42 -4.29
CA ASP A 46 3.10 21.59 -3.52
C ASP A 46 3.41 22.89 -4.30
N PRO A 47 2.51 23.33 -5.20
CA PRO A 47 2.65 24.62 -5.89
C PRO A 47 2.69 25.79 -4.90
N ILE A 48 2.07 25.63 -3.73
CA ILE A 48 2.03 26.62 -2.65
C ILE A 48 3.43 26.91 -2.11
N LEU A 49 4.24 25.87 -1.87
CA LEU A 49 5.60 26.07 -1.37
C LEU A 49 6.42 26.86 -2.39
N LYS A 50 6.37 26.47 -3.66
CA LYS A 50 7.08 27.16 -4.75
C LYS A 50 6.64 28.61 -4.91
N ALA A 51 5.34 28.89 -4.82
CA ALA A 51 4.81 30.25 -4.87
C ALA A 51 5.32 31.12 -3.70
N GLN A 52 5.60 30.53 -2.55
CA GLN A 52 6.20 31.20 -1.39
C GLN A 52 7.74 31.31 -1.47
N GLY A 53 8.37 30.91 -2.58
CA GLY A 53 9.82 30.82 -2.70
C GLY A 53 10.45 29.73 -1.81
N ARG A 54 9.61 28.88 -1.21
CA ARG A 54 10.00 27.76 -0.35
C ARG A 54 10.03 26.50 -1.21
N ASP A 55 11.08 25.71 -1.06
CA ASP A 55 11.28 24.53 -1.89
C ASP A 55 11.69 23.33 -1.03
N ILE A 56 12.46 22.40 -1.59
CA ILE A 56 13.06 21.26 -0.91
C ILE A 56 13.72 21.57 0.45
N ARG A 57 14.13 22.83 0.67
CA ARG A 57 14.71 23.33 1.92
C ARG A 57 13.79 23.07 3.12
N ILE A 58 12.48 23.25 2.96
CA ILE A 58 11.52 23.05 4.06
C ILE A 58 11.41 21.59 4.47
N TYR A 59 11.39 20.66 3.52
CA TYR A 59 11.40 19.24 3.88
C TYR A 59 12.72 18.79 4.52
N ARG A 60 13.84 19.44 4.18
CA ARG A 60 15.13 19.19 4.83
C ARG A 60 15.12 19.71 6.27
N GLU A 61 14.54 20.87 6.52
CA GLU A 61 14.33 21.44 7.85
C GLU A 61 13.34 20.59 8.67
N LEU A 62 12.22 20.17 8.09
CA LEU A 62 11.29 19.24 8.75
C LEU A 62 11.96 17.93 9.16
N ARG A 63 13.03 17.51 8.49
CA ARG A 63 13.78 16.31 8.87
C ARG A 63 14.65 16.51 10.12
N THR A 64 14.93 17.75 10.53
CA THR A 64 15.64 18.04 11.79
C THR A 64 14.72 17.95 13.01
N ASP A 65 13.40 18.03 12.83
CA ASP A 65 12.42 17.81 13.89
C ASP A 65 12.55 16.37 14.45
N PRO A 66 12.69 16.18 15.77
CA PRO A 66 12.82 14.86 16.39
C PRO A 66 11.66 13.89 16.10
N LEU A 67 10.41 14.38 16.08
CA LEU A 67 9.20 13.58 15.83
C LEU A 67 9.16 13.10 14.38
N VAL A 68 9.42 14.00 13.44
CA VAL A 68 9.44 13.70 12.00
C VAL A 68 10.61 12.79 11.67
N GLY A 69 11.81 13.13 12.17
CA GLY A 69 13.02 12.34 11.99
C GLY A 69 12.88 10.91 12.53
N GLY A 70 12.27 10.75 13.73
CA GLY A 70 11.95 9.45 14.31
C GLY A 70 11.00 8.62 13.44
N CYS A 71 9.93 9.25 12.93
CA CYS A 71 8.99 8.60 12.01
C CYS A 71 9.64 8.16 10.70
N ILE A 72 10.50 8.99 10.11
CA ILE A 72 11.25 8.67 8.88
C ILE A 72 12.19 7.47 9.12
N ARG A 73 12.95 7.46 10.22
CA ARG A 73 13.87 6.36 10.54
C ARG A 73 13.14 5.03 10.72
N ARG A 74 12.01 5.02 11.46
CA ARG A 74 11.19 3.81 11.65
C ARG A 74 10.66 3.26 10.32
N ARG A 75 10.14 4.12 9.44
CA ARG A 75 9.66 3.69 8.11
C ARG A 75 10.78 3.12 7.24
N LYS A 76 11.95 3.77 7.21
CA LYS A 76 13.12 3.27 6.47
C LYS A 76 13.62 1.92 7.01
N ALA A 77 13.64 1.76 8.33
CA ALA A 77 14.03 0.50 8.97
C ALA A 77 13.03 -0.63 8.63
N ALA A 78 11.73 -0.35 8.62
CA ALA A 78 10.70 -1.32 8.24
C ALA A 78 10.79 -1.74 6.76
N LEU A 79 11.07 -0.80 5.85
CA LEU A 79 11.30 -1.11 4.44
C LEU A 79 12.58 -1.93 4.24
N LYS A 80 13.67 -1.56 4.94
CA LYS A 80 14.93 -2.32 4.89
C LYS A 80 14.76 -3.71 5.46
N SER A 81 14.05 -3.87 6.58
CA SER A 81 13.79 -5.18 7.16
C SER A 81 12.97 -6.03 6.19
N LEU A 82 11.94 -5.47 5.54
CA LEU A 82 11.16 -6.21 4.54
C LEU A 82 12.05 -6.78 3.42
N GLY A 83 12.99 -5.99 2.87
CA GLY A 83 13.93 -6.45 1.84
C GLY A 83 15.01 -7.40 2.36
N ALA A 84 15.46 -7.23 3.60
CA ALA A 84 16.38 -8.18 4.23
C ALA A 84 15.69 -9.53 4.49
N TRP A 85 14.41 -9.51 4.86
CA TRP A 85 13.57 -10.69 5.06
C TRP A 85 13.30 -11.43 3.76
N THR A 86 13.03 -10.74 2.65
CA THR A 86 12.87 -11.41 1.35
C THR A 86 14.17 -12.11 0.92
N GLY A 87 15.32 -11.45 1.08
CA GLY A 87 16.62 -12.05 0.81
C GLY A 87 16.95 -13.24 1.72
N ALA A 88 16.68 -13.13 3.02
CA ALA A 88 16.88 -14.22 3.97
C ALA A 88 15.95 -15.40 3.69
N TRP A 89 14.68 -15.16 3.35
CA TRP A 89 13.73 -16.20 2.97
C TRP A 89 14.18 -16.94 1.72
N SER A 90 14.66 -16.23 0.69
CA SER A 90 15.16 -16.87 -0.53
C SER A 90 16.34 -17.82 -0.26
N ARG A 91 17.18 -17.51 0.76
CA ARG A 91 18.29 -18.36 1.18
C ARG A 91 17.84 -19.54 2.03
N LEU A 92 16.89 -19.32 2.93
CA LEU A 92 16.41 -20.35 3.87
C LEU A 92 15.41 -21.33 3.23
N CYS A 93 14.64 -20.88 2.24
CA CYS A 93 13.56 -21.64 1.60
C CYS A 93 13.60 -21.43 0.07
N PRO A 94 14.60 -21.98 -0.63
CA PRO A 94 14.71 -21.87 -2.08
C PRO A 94 13.49 -22.50 -2.78
N GLY A 95 12.92 -21.80 -3.76
CA GLY A 95 11.76 -22.26 -4.54
C GLY A 95 10.39 -21.97 -3.91
N LEU A 96 10.31 -21.49 -2.65
CA LEU A 96 9.04 -21.09 -2.03
C LEU A 96 8.79 -19.58 -2.15
N PRO A 97 7.59 -19.15 -2.60
CA PRO A 97 7.25 -17.73 -2.68
C PRO A 97 7.20 -17.08 -1.31
N PHE A 98 7.79 -15.88 -1.18
CA PHE A 98 7.75 -15.11 0.05
C PHE A 98 6.35 -14.51 0.30
N HIS A 99 5.67 -14.95 1.36
CA HIS A 99 4.44 -14.33 1.84
C HIS A 99 4.70 -13.31 2.97
N PRO A 100 4.08 -12.11 2.95
CA PRO A 100 4.26 -11.08 3.99
C PRO A 100 3.87 -11.51 5.41
N ARG A 101 3.09 -12.59 5.56
CA ARG A 101 2.73 -13.15 6.87
C ARG A 101 3.92 -13.80 7.58
N HIS A 102 4.93 -14.27 6.85
CA HIS A 102 6.13 -14.87 7.44
C HIS A 102 7.03 -13.84 8.12
N ALA A 103 7.06 -12.60 7.62
CA ALA A 103 7.78 -11.49 8.25
C ALA A 103 7.16 -11.06 9.59
N ARG A 104 5.90 -11.42 9.86
CA ARG A 104 5.15 -11.01 11.05
C ARG A 104 5.32 -11.98 12.23
N ARG A 105 5.77 -13.21 11.99
CA ARG A 105 5.92 -14.27 13.01
C ARG A 105 7.28 -14.31 13.71
N SER A 106 8.28 -13.60 13.19
CA SER A 106 9.64 -13.55 13.74
C SER A 106 9.89 -12.38 14.70
N GLY A 107 8.83 -11.67 15.11
CA GLY A 107 8.92 -10.57 16.06
C GLY A 107 9.31 -11.07 17.45
N SER A 108 10.59 -10.91 17.80
CA SER A 108 11.07 -10.78 19.17
C SER A 108 10.36 -9.58 19.82
N VAL A 109 9.21 -9.84 20.44
CA VAL A 109 8.61 -8.94 21.42
C VAL A 109 9.55 -8.96 22.63
N PRO A 110 10.16 -7.84 23.06
CA PRO A 110 10.84 -7.81 24.34
C PRO A 110 9.77 -7.97 25.41
N HIS A 111 9.75 -9.13 26.08
CA HIS A 111 9.06 -9.23 27.36
C HIS A 111 9.79 -8.29 28.33
N HIS A 112 9.11 -7.21 28.72
CA HIS A 112 9.51 -6.40 29.86
C HIS A 112 9.70 -7.32 31.09
N ARG A 113 10.90 -7.27 31.67
CA ARG A 113 11.10 -7.43 33.11
C ARG A 113 11.46 -6.06 33.66
#